data_AF-A0A3N6IF86-F1
#
_entry.id   AF-A0A3N6IF86-F1
#
_cell.length_a   1.000
_cell.length_b   1.000
_cell.length_c   1.000
_cell.angle_alpha   90.00
_cell.angle_beta   90.00
_cell.angle_gamma   90.00
#
_symmetry.space_group_name_H-M   'P 1'
#
loop_
_entity.id
_entity.type
_entity.pdbx_description
1 polymer ?
#
loop_
_entity_poly.entity_id
_entity_poly.type
_entity_poly.pdbx_seq_one_letter_code
_entity_poly.pdbx_strand_id
1 'polypeptide(L)' 'MSNLQYAIGVILVLIALATILATPFLLAHSRSSYDHGPTCWWCHPRLLPRKRR' A
#
# COMPACT_ATOMS: atom_id res chain seq x y z
N MET A 1 -29.52 11.48 -12.58
CA MET A 1 -28.34 10.60 -12.69
C MET A 1 -28.78 9.18 -12.57
N SER A 2 -28.22 8.26 -13.35
CA SER A 2 -28.53 6.84 -13.20
C SER A 2 -27.79 6.26 -12.00
N ASN A 3 -28.35 5.21 -11.38
CA ASN A 3 -27.70 4.49 -10.28
C ASN A 3 -26.30 3.99 -10.66
N LEU A 4 -26.08 3.70 -11.94
CA LEU A 4 -24.81 3.25 -12.49
C LEU A 4 -23.75 4.38 -12.49
N GLN A 5 -24.14 5.60 -12.87
CA GLN A 5 -23.24 6.77 -12.80
C GLN A 5 -22.83 7.09 -11.36
N TYR A 6 -23.78 6.99 -10.42
CA TYR A 6 -23.50 7.19 -9.01
C TYR A 6 -22.53 6.14 -8.46
N ALA A 7 -22.76 4.86 -8.77
CA ALA A 7 -21.88 3.77 -8.34
C ALA A 7 -20.46 3.93 -8.89
N ILE A 8 -20.31 4.30 -10.16
CA ILE A 8 -18.99 4.60 -10.76
C ILE A 8 -18.31 5.75 -10.01
N GLY A 9 -19.04 6.83 -9.73
CA GLY A 9 -18.51 7.96 -8.99
C GLY A 9 -17.98 7.57 -7.61
N VAL A 10 -18.76 6.79 -6.86
CA VAL A 10 -18.35 6.28 -5.54
C VAL A 10 -17.10 5.40 -5.63
N ILE A 11 -17.05 4.49 -6.59
CA ILE A 11 -15.87 3.61 -6.79
C ILE A 11 -14.62 4.43 -7.07
N LEU A 12 -14.71 5.44 -7.95
CA LEU A 12 -13.57 6.31 -8.27
C LEU A 12 -13.10 7.11 -7.05
N VAL A 13 -14.01 7.62 -6.22
CA VAL A 13 -13.67 8.31 -4.98
C VAL A 13 -12.98 7.38 -3.99
N LEU A 14 -13.46 6.14 -3.84
CA LEU A 14 -12.84 5.15 -2.96
C LEU A 14 -11.43 4.76 -3.43
N ILE A 15 -11.23 4.60 -4.75
CA ILE A 15 -9.91 4.34 -5.33
C ILE A 15 -8.98 5.52 -5.06
N ALA A 16 -9.43 6.75 -5.30
CA ALA A 16 -8.63 7.95 -5.06
C ALA A 16 -8.26 8.10 -3.58
N LEU A 17 -9.18 7.79 -2.67
CA LEU A 17 -8.90 7.82 -1.24
C LEU A 17 -7.85 6.77 -0.85
N ALA A 18 -7.98 5.55 -1.38
CA ALA A 18 -7.02 4.48 -1.13
C ALA A 18 -5.62 4.83 -1.66
N THR A 19 -5.50 5.46 -2.84
CA THR A 19 -4.20 5.87 -3.38
C THR A 19 -3.56 6.98 -2.55
N ILE A 20 -4.33 7.99 -2.13
CA ILE A 20 -3.84 9.07 -1.25
C ILE A 20 -3.29 8.51 0.05
N LEU A 21 -3.99 7.55 0.67
CA LEU A 21 -3.56 6.92 1.92
C LEU A 21 -2.34 6.00 1.74
N ALA A 22 -2.23 5.29 0.61
CA ALA A 22 -1.10 4.40 0.33
C ALA A 22 0.19 5.14 -0.06
N THR A 23 0.07 6.30 -0.71
CA THR A 23 1.22 7.09 -1.20
C THR A 23 2.27 7.43 -0.12
N PRO A 24 1.92 7.97 1.06
CA PRO A 24 2.94 8.29 2.08
C PRO A 24 3.67 7.04 2.57
N PHE A 25 3.00 5.89 2.62
CA PHE A 25 3.60 4.63 3.04
C PHE A 25 4.61 4.12 2.00
N LEU A 26 4.28 4.23 0.71
CA LEU A 26 5.20 3.95 -0.40
C LEU A 26 6.40 4.89 -0.40
N LEU A 27 6.20 6.18 -0.18
CA LEU A 27 7.27 7.19 -0.13
C LEU A 27 8.19 7.01 1.09
N ALA A 28 7.62 6.68 2.25
CA ALA A 28 8.40 6.42 3.46
C ALA A 28 9.27 5.17 3.26
N HIS A 29 8.72 4.12 2.67
CA HIS A 29 9.46 2.91 2.39
C HIS A 29 10.57 3.11 1.36
N SER A 30 10.29 3.76 0.22
CA SER A 30 11.26 3.92 -0.86
C SER A 30 12.47 4.79 -0.50
N ARG A 31 12.33 5.65 0.51
CA ARG A 31 13.42 6.50 1.00
C ARG A 31 14.42 5.75 1.87
N SER A 32 14.05 4.62 2.46
CA SER A 32 14.92 3.90 3.37
C SER A 32 15.62 2.75 2.64
N SER A 33 16.78 3.05 2.04
CA SER A 33 17.68 2.04 1.46
C SER A 33 18.10 0.98 2.48
N TYR A 34 18.11 1.34 3.77
CA TYR A 34 18.41 0.44 4.89
C TYR A 34 17.30 -0.59 5.13
N ASP A 35 16.04 -0.23 4.86
CA ASP A 35 14.87 -1.10 5.04
C ASP A 35 14.55 -1.94 3.79
N HIS A 36 15.45 -2.05 2.80
CA HIS A 36 15.28 -2.95 1.65
C HIS A 36 16.07 -4.27 1.77
N GLY A 37 16.71 -4.52 2.92
CA GLY A 37 17.37 -5.78 3.20
C GLY A 37 16.40 -6.98 3.32
N PRO A 38 16.90 -8.21 3.47
CA PRO A 38 16.07 -9.43 3.58
C PRO A 38 15.12 -9.44 4.78
N THR A 39 15.33 -8.53 5.74
CA THR A 39 14.45 -8.29 6.90
C THR A 39 13.24 -7.43 6.58
N CYS A 40 13.17 -6.82 5.40
CA CYS A 40 12.04 -6.01 4.98
C CYS A 40 10.81 -6.86 4.71
N TRP A 41 9.82 -6.75 5.59
CA TRP A 41 8.53 -7.41 5.40
C TRP A 41 7.73 -6.95 4.18
N TRP A 42 8.01 -5.74 3.70
CA TRP A 42 7.29 -5.10 2.60
C TRP A 42 7.84 -5.52 1.24
N CYS A 43 9.17 -5.59 1.09
CA CYS A 43 9.81 -6.15 -0.11
C CYS A 43 9.81 -7.68 -0.13
N HIS A 44 9.93 -8.30 1.05
CA HIS A 44 10.09 -9.74 1.20
C HIS A 44 9.09 -10.33 2.19
N PRO A 45 7.77 -10.31 1.86
CA PRO A 45 6.73 -10.85 2.74
C PRO A 45 6.91 -12.35 3.02
N ARG A 46 7.66 -13.08 2.18
CA ARG A 46 7.96 -14.51 2.36
C ARG A 46 9.28 -14.80 3.07
N LEU A 47 10.17 -13.80 3.22
CA LEU A 47 11.45 -13.95 3.93
C LEU A 47 11.40 -13.41 5.36
N LEU A 48 10.23 -12.94 5.82
CA LEU A 48 9.98 -12.56 7.20
C LEU A 48 10.65 -13.57 8.13
N PRO A 49 11.70 -13.18 8.87
CA PRO A 49 12.41 -14.10 9.72
C PRO A 49 11.40 -14.58 10.75
N ARG A 50 11.06 -15.87 10.67
CA ARG A 50 10.30 -16.60 11.67
C ARG A 50 11.03 -16.34 12.99
N LYS A 51 10.53 -15.34 13.74
CA LYS A 51 10.94 -14.87 15.07
C LYS A 51 11.90 -15.89 15.69
N ARG A 52 13.21 -15.73 15.48
CA ARG A 52 14.19 -16.56 16.17
C ARG A 52 14.00 -16.23 17.65
N ARG A 53 13.45 -17.22 18.37
CA ARG A 53 13.46 -17.27 19.83
C ARG A 53 14.85 -16.99 20.35
#